data_AF-A0A3B9J4A2-F1
#
_entry.id   AF-A0A3B9J4A2-F1
#
_cell.length_a   1.000
_cell.length_b   1.000
_cell.length_c   1.000
_cell.angle_alpha   90.00
_cell.angle_beta   90.00
_cell.angle_gamma   90.00
#
_symmetry.space_group_name_H-M   'P 1'
#
loop_
_entity.id
_entity.type
_entity.pdbx_description
1 polymer ?
#
loop_
_entity_poly.entity_id
_entity_poly.type
_entity_poly.pdbx_seq_one_letter_code
_entity_poly.pdbx_strand_id
1 'polypeptide(L)'
;KPITSMTAARDGRGYWFVASDGGVFAFGSVEFFGSRGGNKNRLSTAGMAVTNTNDGYWLVWDDGTSFPFGDAPDFRSSVAKRTVVAIEVVP
;
A
#
# COMPACT_ATOMS: atom_id res chain seq x y z
N LYS A 1 5.58 -5.39 13.36
CA LYS A 1 4.73 -4.24 13.73
C LYS A 1 3.26 -4.63 13.53
N PRO A 2 2.25 -3.98 14.15
CA PRO A 2 0.86 -4.42 14.02
C PRO A 2 0.39 -4.31 12.56
N ILE A 3 -0.52 -5.19 12.15
CA ILE A 3 -1.26 -5.06 10.88
C ILE A 3 -2.29 -3.95 11.06
N THR A 4 -2.30 -2.96 10.17
CA THR A 4 -3.18 -1.79 10.24
C THR A 4 -4.19 -1.75 9.10
N SER A 5 -3.95 -2.50 8.02
CA SER A 5 -4.87 -2.56 6.88
C SER A 5 -4.80 -3.89 6.15
N MET A 6 -5.88 -4.19 5.43
CA MET A 6 -6.02 -5.30 4.50
C MET A 6 -6.65 -4.77 3.21
N THR A 7 -6.09 -5.15 2.07
CA THR A 7 -6.64 -4.84 0.75
C THR A 7 -6.85 -6.13 -0.02
N ALA A 8 -8.08 -6.40 -0.47
CA ALA A 8 -8.39 -7.56 -1.30
C ALA A 8 -7.98 -7.31 -2.76
N ALA A 9 -7.60 -8.37 -3.47
CA ALA A 9 -7.51 -8.36 -4.92
C ALA A 9 -8.87 -8.07 -5.54
N ARG A 10 -8.87 -7.40 -6.69
CA ARG A 10 -10.10 -7.05 -7.41
C ARG A 10 -10.88 -8.28 -7.89
N ASP A 11 -10.19 -9.40 -8.12
CA ASP A 11 -10.81 -10.67 -8.51
C ASP A 11 -11.33 -11.49 -7.30
N GLY A 12 -11.08 -11.01 -6.08
CA GLY A 12 -11.47 -11.65 -4.82
C GLY A 12 -10.70 -12.91 -4.45
N ARG A 13 -9.60 -13.25 -5.15
CA ARG A 13 -8.88 -14.53 -4.98
C ARG A 13 -7.62 -14.43 -4.11
N GLY A 14 -7.34 -13.26 -3.56
CA GLY A 14 -6.25 -13.03 -2.63
C GLY A 14 -6.37 -11.67 -1.93
N TYR A 15 -5.45 -11.39 -1.03
CA TYR A 15 -5.37 -10.11 -0.34
C TYR A 15 -3.94 -9.81 0.13
N TRP A 16 -3.67 -8.53 0.37
CA TRP A 16 -2.47 -8.05 1.03
C TRP A 16 -2.81 -7.56 2.44
N PHE A 17 -1.98 -7.92 3.41
CA PHE A 17 -1.91 -7.21 4.69
C PHE A 17 -0.81 -6.16 4.64
N VAL A 18 -1.06 -5.03 5.29
CA VAL A 18 -0.03 -4.01 5.51
C VAL A 18 0.15 -3.74 7.00
N ALA A 19 1.40 -3.78 7.44
CA ALA A 19 1.82 -3.45 8.79
C ALA A 19 2.04 -1.95 8.93
N SER A 20 1.94 -1.44 10.16
CA SER A 20 2.10 0.00 10.46
C SER A 20 3.44 0.57 10.04
N ASP A 21 4.47 -0.26 9.88
CA ASP A 21 5.81 0.09 9.41
C ASP A 21 6.00 -0.16 7.91
N GLY A 22 4.91 -0.31 7.15
CA GLY A 22 4.94 -0.50 5.70
C GLY A 22 5.39 -1.88 5.24
N GLY A 23 5.48 -2.87 6.15
CA GLY A 23 5.60 -4.26 5.77
C GLY A 23 4.35 -4.70 5.00
N VAL A 24 4.52 -5.46 3.92
CA VAL A 24 3.42 -5.97 3.09
C VAL A 24 3.52 -7.49 3.01
N PHE A 25 2.40 -8.17 3.13
CA PHE A 25 2.30 -9.64 3.12
C PHE A 25 1.18 -10.06 2.17
N ALA A 26 1.50 -10.88 1.18
CA ALA A 26 0.57 -11.35 0.16
C ALA A 26 0.03 -12.76 0.50
N PHE A 27 -1.27 -12.97 0.36
CA PHE A 27 -1.95 -14.24 0.63
C PHE A 27 -2.97 -14.59 -0.46
N GLY A 28 -3.07 -15.87 -0.81
CA GLY A 28 -3.95 -16.34 -1.88
C GLY A 28 -3.28 -16.25 -3.25
N SER A 29 -4.02 -15.85 -4.28
CA SER A 29 -3.52 -15.78 -5.67
C SER A 29 -2.75 -14.50 -6.02
N VAL A 30 -2.49 -13.62 -5.06
CA VAL A 30 -1.78 -12.36 -5.29
C VAL A 30 -0.28 -12.50 -5.11
N GLU A 31 0.48 -11.78 -5.91
CA GLU A 31 1.93 -11.71 -5.79
C GLU A 31 2.38 -10.59 -4.84
N PHE A 32 3.61 -10.70 -4.36
CA PHE A 32 4.27 -9.67 -3.56
C PHE A 32 5.16 -8.81 -4.47
N PHE A 33 4.85 -7.52 -4.57
CA PHE A 33 5.57 -6.60 -5.45
C PHE A 33 6.62 -5.73 -4.73
N GLY A 34 6.68 -5.80 -3.39
CA GLY A 34 7.65 -5.07 -2.57
C GLY A 34 7.07 -4.49 -1.29
N SER A 35 7.93 -4.01 -0.38
CA SER A 35 7.46 -3.38 0.86
C SER A 35 8.44 -2.33 1.37
N ARG A 36 8.00 -1.58 2.38
CA ARG A 36 8.82 -0.60 3.10
C ARG A 36 9.03 -0.98 4.58
N GLY A 37 8.73 -2.22 4.94
CA GLY A 37 8.91 -2.79 6.27
C GLY A 37 10.34 -2.69 6.78
N GLY A 38 10.51 -2.59 8.10
CA GLY A 38 11.83 -2.55 8.74
C GLY A 38 12.59 -1.23 8.61
N ASN A 39 12.09 -0.26 7.84
CA ASN A 39 12.66 1.09 7.85
C ASN A 39 12.32 1.78 9.18
N LYS A 40 13.34 2.37 9.83
CA LYS A 40 13.14 3.25 10.98
C LYS A 40 12.50 4.56 10.50
N ASN A 41 11.18 4.55 10.36
CA ASN A 41 10.37 5.71 10.04
C ASN A 41 9.47 6.05 11.23
N ARG A 42 9.22 7.35 11.45
CA ARG A 42 8.26 7.83 12.46
C ARG A 42 6.82 7.82 11.92
N LEU A 43 6.66 7.77 10.61
CA LEU A 43 5.37 7.75 9.92
C LEU A 43 4.76 6.35 9.98
N SER A 44 3.43 6.29 10.10
CA SER A 44 2.65 5.05 10.02
C SER A 44 2.01 4.90 8.65
N THR A 45 1.73 3.67 8.23
CA THR A 45 1.03 3.44 6.96
C THR A 45 -0.43 3.91 7.05
N ALA A 46 -0.84 4.76 6.11
CA ALA A 46 -2.23 5.15 5.93
C ALA A 46 -3.03 4.03 5.23
N GLY A 47 -2.42 3.38 4.24
CA GLY A 47 -3.04 2.25 3.56
C GLY A 47 -2.32 1.86 2.28
N MET A 48 -3.03 1.07 1.46
CA MET A 48 -2.58 0.59 0.16
C MET A 48 -3.73 0.63 -0.84
N ALA A 49 -3.42 0.99 -2.08
CA ALA A 49 -4.34 0.97 -3.21
C ALA A 49 -3.80 0.06 -4.32
N VAL A 50 -4.63 -0.84 -4.86
CA VAL A 50 -4.23 -1.86 -5.85
C VAL A 50 -4.58 -1.39 -7.25
N THR A 51 -3.67 -1.61 -8.20
CA THR A 51 -3.88 -1.30 -9.62
C THR A 51 -5.06 -2.08 -10.20
N ASN A 52 -5.59 -1.64 -11.34
CA ASN A 52 -6.73 -2.32 -11.97
C ASN A 52 -6.39 -3.71 -12.52
N THR A 53 -5.10 -3.98 -12.70
CA THR A 53 -4.53 -5.26 -13.15
C THR A 53 -4.32 -6.26 -12.01
N ASN A 54 -4.33 -5.81 -10.75
CA ASN A 54 -3.80 -6.53 -9.58
C ASN A 54 -2.27 -6.81 -9.64
N ASP A 55 -1.56 -6.25 -10.60
CA ASP A 55 -0.13 -6.49 -10.81
C ASP A 55 0.77 -5.41 -10.15
N GLY A 56 0.18 -4.64 -9.24
CA GLY A 56 0.87 -3.56 -8.55
C GLY A 56 0.01 -2.86 -7.51
N TYR A 57 0.67 -2.04 -6.70
CA TYR A 57 0.00 -1.20 -5.71
C TYR A 57 0.81 0.03 -5.33
N TRP A 58 0.11 1.04 -4.81
CA TRP A 58 0.70 2.13 -4.06
C TRP A 58 0.60 1.84 -2.57
N LEU A 59 1.74 1.90 -1.88
CA LEU A 59 1.79 1.98 -0.42
C LEU A 59 1.88 3.45 -0.01
N VAL A 60 1.06 3.90 0.95
CA VAL A 60 1.01 5.32 1.33
C VAL A 60 1.20 5.50 2.83
N TRP A 61 2.13 6.38 3.20
CA TRP A 61 2.31 6.83 4.58
C TRP A 61 1.24 7.85 5.00
N ASP A 62 1.08 8.04 6.30
CA ASP A 62 0.17 9.02 6.90
C ASP A 62 0.49 10.49 6.54
N ASP A 63 1.69 10.78 6.05
CA ASP A 63 2.07 12.08 5.49
C ASP A 63 1.73 12.22 3.99
N GLY A 64 1.10 11.22 3.37
CA GLY A 64 0.75 11.19 1.95
C GLY A 64 1.86 10.75 1.01
N THR A 65 3.07 10.47 1.53
CA THR A 65 4.16 9.95 0.71
C THR A 65 3.76 8.58 0.15
N SER A 66 3.80 8.42 -1.17
CA SER A 66 3.38 7.22 -1.89
C SER A 66 4.54 6.48 -2.53
N PHE A 67 4.52 5.16 -2.46
CA PHE A 67 5.53 4.27 -3.05
C PHE A 67 4.85 3.30 -4.02
N PRO A 68 5.11 3.42 -5.34
CA PRO A 68 4.63 2.45 -6.31
C PRO A 68 5.44 1.16 -6.25
N PHE A 69 4.75 0.02 -6.39
CA PHE A 69 5.33 -1.31 -6.54
C PHE A 69 4.62 -2.06 -7.67
N GLY A 70 5.33 -2.98 -8.32
CA GLY A 70 4.80 -3.73 -9.45
C GLY A 70 4.55 -2.81 -10.65
N ASP A 71 3.38 -2.94 -11.27
CA ASP A 71 2.97 -2.14 -12.42
C ASP A 71 2.39 -0.76 -12.05
N ALA A 72 2.32 -0.41 -10.77
CA ALA A 72 1.78 0.86 -10.30
C ALA A 72 2.55 2.06 -10.91
N PRO A 73 1.88 2.96 -11.65
CA PRO A 73 2.52 4.17 -12.14
C PRO A 73 3.09 5.05 -11.03
N ASP A 74 4.29 5.60 -11.25
CA ASP A 74 4.83 6.63 -10.37
C ASP A 74 4.19 7.99 -10.69
N PHE A 75 3.24 8.40 -9.85
CA PHE A 75 2.59 9.71 -9.94
C PHE A 75 3.39 10.85 -9.30
N ARG A 76 4.62 10.57 -8.86
CA ARG A 76 5.45 11.40 -7.99
C ARG A 76 4.82 11.57 -6.62
N SER A 77 5.54 11.10 -5.61
CA SER A 77 5.14 11.26 -4.21
C SER A 77 4.99 12.73 -3.83
N SER A 78 3.97 13.04 -3.02
CA SER A 78 3.74 14.37 -2.44
C SER A 78 3.50 14.26 -0.94
N VAL A 79 3.76 15.34 -0.20
CA VAL A 79 3.49 15.39 1.25
C VAL A 79 2.21 16.17 1.48
N ALA A 80 1.25 15.56 2.16
CA ALA A 80 -0.01 16.16 2.54
C ALA A 80 0.17 17.15 3.71
N LYS A 81 -0.64 18.22 3.71
CA LYS A 81 -0.67 19.20 4.81
C LYS A 81 -1.34 18.66 6.09
N ARG A 82 -2.01 17.52 5.99
CA ARG A 82 -2.74 16.83 7.05
C ARG A 82 -2.57 15.33 6.87
N THR A 83 -2.80 14.59 7.95
CA THR A 83 -2.76 13.13 7.95
C THR A 83 -3.68 12.54 6.88
N VAL A 84 -3.12 11.70 6.03
CA VAL A 84 -3.86 10.80 5.14
C VAL A 84 -4.32 9.61 5.95
N VAL A 85 -5.60 9.26 5.84
CA VAL A 85 -6.21 8.14 6.58
C VAL A 85 -6.63 6.98 5.69
N ALA A 86 -6.69 7.19 4.36
CA ALA A 86 -7.08 6.19 3.39
C ALA A 86 -6.58 6.56 1.99
N ILE A 87 -6.48 5.56 1.13
CA ILE A 87 -6.27 5.71 -0.31
C ILE A 87 -7.13 4.68 -1.05
N GLU A 88 -7.65 5.07 -2.21
CA GLU A 88 -8.46 4.22 -3.08
C GLU A 88 -8.15 4.52 -4.55
N VAL A 89 -8.25 3.51 -5.41
CA VAL A 89 -8.21 3.65 -6.87
C VAL A 89 -9.65 3.66 -7.38
N VAL A 90 -10.08 4.82 -7.90
CA VAL A 90 -11.41 5.03 -8.47
C VAL A 90 -11.38 4.77 -9.99
N PRO A 91 -12.39 4.10 -10.58
CA PRO A 91 -12.51 3.89 -12.03
C PRO A 91 -12.60 5.19 -12.85
#